data_AF-A0A956FR77-F1
#
_entry.id   AF-A0A956FR77-F1
#
_cell.length_a   1.000
_cell.length_b   1.000
_cell.length_c   1.000
_cell.angle_alpha   90.00
_cell.angle_beta   90.00
_cell.angle_gamma   90.00
#
_symmetry.space_group_name_H-M   'P 1'
#
loop_
_entity.id
_entity.type
_entity.pdbx_description
1 polymer ?
#
loop_
_entity_poly.entity_id
_entity_poly.type
_entity_poly.pdbx_seq_one_letter_code
_entity_poly.pdbx_strand_id
1 'polypeptide(L)'
;MSEVQGQEAGLFPRRGEAQLADAEVVRRLAGIAARYPEIVVIISPPRCSSTAFARVFWEHPEVRYYCHEPFEVTYYDDAPLADVAAKLEAPIDLAARYKPEVRGEALVIKEMPYQVGARIDALLDLATRPVIFLMRDPRLSIASRIRKKIEGGERPQYPFIESGWRLLEAQ
;
A
#
# COMPACT_ATOMS: atom_id res chain seq x y z
N MET A 1 17.36 36.33 -10.58
CA MET A 1 15.90 36.21 -10.48
C MET A 1 15.39 35.95 -11.89
N SER A 2 15.00 34.71 -12.17
CA SER A 2 14.47 34.28 -13.47
C SER A 2 13.09 33.73 -13.23
N GLU A 3 12.09 34.34 -13.85
CA GLU A 3 10.69 33.93 -13.83
C GLU A 3 10.55 32.57 -14.53
N VAL A 4 9.90 31.62 -13.87
CA VAL A 4 9.42 30.38 -14.50
C VAL A 4 7.94 30.62 -14.79
N GLN A 5 7.64 30.90 -16.05
CA GLN A 5 6.28 30.94 -16.58
C GLN A 5 5.68 29.53 -16.56
N GLY A 6 4.45 29.44 -16.05
CA GLY A 6 3.72 28.20 -15.88
C GLY A 6 3.36 27.51 -17.19
N GLN A 7 3.53 26.19 -17.21
CA GLN A 7 2.80 25.29 -18.07
C GLN A 7 1.78 24.54 -17.21
N GLU A 8 0.58 25.11 -17.07
CA GLU A 8 -0.61 24.30 -16.77
C GLU A 8 -1.01 23.58 -18.07
N ALA A 9 -0.58 22.33 -18.20
CA ALA A 9 -1.06 21.44 -19.25
C ALA A 9 -1.46 20.09 -18.65
N GLY A 10 -2.77 19.93 -18.40
CA GLY A 10 -3.43 18.62 -18.50
C GLY A 10 -3.22 17.61 -17.37
N LEU A 11 -3.21 18.03 -16.10
CA LEU A 11 -3.03 17.12 -14.96
C LEU A 11 -4.26 16.26 -14.60
N PHE A 12 -5.40 16.43 -15.29
CA PHE A 12 -6.62 15.70 -14.98
C PHE A 12 -7.28 15.16 -16.26
N PRO A 13 -7.60 13.86 -16.31
CA PRO A 13 -8.38 13.30 -17.40
C PRO A 13 -9.72 14.04 -17.53
N ARG A 14 -10.22 14.15 -18.76
CA ARG A 14 -11.54 14.73 -19.02
C ARG A 14 -12.57 13.96 -18.18
N ARG A 15 -13.58 14.65 -17.65
CA ARG A 15 -14.57 14.11 -16.69
C ARG A 15 -15.17 12.74 -17.07
N GLY A 16 -15.27 12.42 -18.37
CA GLY A 16 -15.72 11.11 -18.87
C GLY A 16 -14.65 10.02 -18.96
N GLU A 17 -13.37 10.37 -19.15
CA GLU A 17 -12.24 9.42 -19.15
C GLU A 17 -11.86 9.01 -17.72
N ALA A 18 -11.94 9.94 -16.76
CA ALA A 18 -11.80 9.65 -15.33
C ALA A 18 -12.84 8.62 -14.87
N GLN A 19 -14.10 8.79 -15.28
CA GLN A 19 -15.22 7.92 -14.91
C GLN A 19 -15.10 6.49 -15.44
N LEU A 20 -14.57 6.32 -16.66
CA LEU A 20 -14.38 5.00 -17.27
C LEU A 20 -13.14 4.28 -16.72
N ALA A 21 -12.05 5.01 -16.47
CA ALA A 21 -10.87 4.48 -15.81
C ALA A 21 -11.20 4.01 -14.38
N ASP A 22 -12.02 4.78 -13.66
CA ASP A 22 -12.51 4.39 -12.33
C ASP A 22 -13.38 3.12 -12.39
N ALA A 23 -14.26 2.99 -13.39
CA ALA A 23 -15.10 1.80 -13.55
C ALA A 23 -14.30 0.52 -13.84
N GLU A 24 -13.24 0.63 -14.65
CA GLU A 24 -12.36 -0.51 -14.92
C GLU A 24 -11.56 -0.92 -13.70
N VAL A 25 -11.01 0.05 -12.96
CA VAL A 25 -10.30 -0.25 -11.71
C VAL A 25 -11.23 -0.90 -10.70
N VAL A 26 -12.45 -0.39 -10.53
CA VAL A 26 -13.46 -1.01 -9.65
C VAL A 26 -13.75 -2.44 -10.07
N ARG A 27 -13.91 -2.72 -11.37
CA ARG A 27 -14.09 -4.10 -11.86
C ARG A 27 -12.90 -4.99 -11.53
N ARG A 28 -11.67 -4.51 -11.70
CA ARG A 28 -10.46 -5.27 -11.40
C ARG A 28 -10.33 -5.57 -9.90
N LEU A 29 -10.59 -4.58 -9.03
CA LEU A 29 -10.61 -4.76 -7.58
C LEU A 29 -11.70 -5.75 -7.15
N ALA A 30 -12.89 -5.69 -7.75
CA ALA A 30 -13.93 -6.69 -7.51
C ALA A 30 -13.51 -8.10 -7.97
N GLY A 31 -12.79 -8.20 -9.10
CA GLY A 31 -12.21 -9.45 -9.58
C GLY A 31 -11.17 -10.02 -8.62
N ILE A 32 -10.35 -9.17 -8.00
CA ILE A 32 -9.41 -9.58 -6.94
C ILE A 32 -10.16 -10.10 -5.71
N ALA A 33 -11.17 -9.37 -5.23
CA ALA A 33 -11.99 -9.79 -4.11
C ALA A 33 -12.70 -11.13 -4.36
N ALA A 34 -13.15 -11.39 -5.59
CA ALA A 34 -13.78 -12.65 -5.98
C ALA A 34 -12.78 -13.80 -6.16
N ARG A 35 -11.53 -13.51 -6.52
CA ARG A 35 -10.48 -14.52 -6.76
C ARG A 35 -9.98 -15.17 -5.47
N TYR A 36 -9.94 -14.41 -4.38
CA TYR A 36 -9.37 -14.87 -3.12
C TYR A 36 -10.49 -15.08 -2.09
N PRO A 37 -10.72 -16.32 -1.60
CA PRO A 37 -11.76 -16.56 -0.59
C PRO A 37 -11.47 -15.78 0.69
N GLU A 38 -10.20 -15.56 0.99
CA GLU A 38 -9.73 -14.85 2.17
C GLU A 38 -8.70 -13.78 1.81
N ILE A 39 -8.94 -12.56 2.28
CA ILE A 39 -8.05 -11.42 2.14
C ILE A 39 -7.82 -10.82 3.52
N VAL A 40 -6.58 -10.87 3.98
CA VAL A 40 -6.10 -10.24 5.21
C VAL A 40 -5.37 -8.96 4.85
N VAL A 41 -5.84 -7.83 5.37
CA VAL A 41 -5.19 -6.53 5.18
C VAL A 41 -4.48 -6.12 6.46
N ILE A 42 -3.19 -5.80 6.34
CA ILE A 42 -2.34 -5.30 7.42
C ILE A 42 -1.97 -3.86 7.10
N ILE A 43 -2.50 -2.91 7.88
CA ILE A 43 -2.19 -1.48 7.77
C ILE A 43 -1.26 -1.09 8.89
N SER A 44 -0.15 -0.45 8.54
CA SER A 44 0.87 -0.12 9.53
C SER A 44 1.68 1.10 9.10
N PRO A 45 1.93 2.08 9.99
CA PRO A 45 2.95 3.09 9.76
C PRO A 45 4.32 2.43 9.50
N PRO A 46 5.24 3.18 8.85
CA PRO A 46 6.58 2.69 8.60
C PRO A 46 7.27 2.36 9.92
N ARG A 47 8.08 1.29 9.91
CA ARG A 47 8.93 0.87 11.06
C ARG A 47 8.16 0.36 12.29
N CYS A 48 6.90 -0.02 12.14
CA CYS A 48 6.11 -0.73 13.15
C CYS A 48 6.21 -2.26 13.05
N SER A 49 7.21 -2.81 12.36
CA SER A 49 7.45 -4.25 12.19
C SER A 49 6.41 -5.01 11.35
N SER A 50 5.63 -4.32 10.53
CA SER A 50 4.61 -4.91 9.66
C SER A 50 5.13 -5.97 8.70
N THR A 51 6.35 -5.81 8.17
CA THR A 51 6.95 -6.83 7.29
C THR A 51 7.25 -8.11 8.05
N ALA A 52 7.76 -8.00 9.29
CA ALA A 52 8.01 -9.17 10.14
C ALA A 52 6.69 -9.82 10.57
N PHE A 53 5.69 -9.00 10.91
CA PHE A 53 4.36 -9.48 11.26
C PHE A 53 3.65 -10.17 10.08
N ALA A 54 3.73 -9.62 8.86
CA ALA A 54 3.19 -10.25 7.66
C ALA A 54 3.81 -11.62 7.38
N ARG A 55 5.07 -11.84 7.74
CA ARG A 55 5.71 -13.16 7.64
C ARG A 55 5.16 -14.19 8.61
N VAL A 56 4.53 -13.78 9.72
CA VAL A 56 3.79 -14.73 10.56
C VAL A 56 2.66 -15.38 9.77
N PHE A 57 2.00 -14.61 8.89
CA PHE A 57 0.96 -15.16 8.02
C PHE A 57 1.50 -16.07 6.94
N TRP A 58 2.76 -15.92 6.50
CA TRP A 58 3.36 -16.86 5.55
C TRP A 58 3.47 -18.27 6.12
N GLU A 59 3.46 -18.38 7.45
CA GLU A 59 3.45 -19.66 8.15
C GLU A 59 2.05 -20.26 8.31
N HIS A 60 1.00 -19.51 8.00
CA HIS A 60 -0.37 -20.00 8.08
C HIS A 60 -0.71 -20.89 6.87
N PRO A 61 -1.27 -22.10 7.06
CA PRO A 61 -1.49 -23.06 5.98
C PRO A 61 -2.49 -22.57 4.91
N GLU A 62 -3.37 -21.64 5.27
CA GLU A 62 -4.35 -21.05 4.35
C GLU A 62 -3.77 -19.92 3.50
N VAL A 63 -2.62 -19.35 3.87
CA VAL A 63 -2.02 -18.21 3.17
C VAL A 63 -1.04 -18.66 2.11
N ARG A 64 -1.35 -18.35 0.86
CA ARG A 64 -0.46 -18.65 -0.28
C ARG A 64 0.03 -17.40 -0.99
N TYR A 65 -0.73 -16.32 -0.97
CA TYR A 65 -0.42 -15.12 -1.74
C TYR A 65 -0.06 -13.96 -0.80
N TYR A 66 0.95 -13.18 -1.19
CA TYR A 66 1.36 -11.99 -0.46
C TYR A 66 1.58 -10.81 -1.39
N CYS A 67 0.90 -9.69 -1.14
CA CYS A 67 1.10 -8.44 -1.85
C CYS A 67 1.77 -7.42 -0.91
N HIS A 68 2.92 -6.91 -1.35
CA HIS A 68 3.71 -5.93 -0.60
C HIS A 68 3.42 -4.52 -1.14
N GLU A 69 2.78 -3.68 -0.32
CA GLU A 69 2.60 -2.25 -0.54
C GLU A 69 2.11 -1.90 -1.94
N PRO A 70 0.94 -2.43 -2.38
CA PRO A 70 0.44 -2.18 -3.74
C PRO A 70 0.24 -0.70 -4.07
N PHE A 71 0.00 0.17 -3.10
CA PHE A 71 -0.15 1.62 -3.30
C PHE A 71 1.19 2.39 -3.31
N GLU A 72 2.34 1.70 -3.19
CA GLU A 72 3.64 2.38 -3.30
C GLU A 72 3.83 3.05 -4.67
N VAL A 73 3.27 2.47 -5.75
CA VAL A 73 3.40 3.03 -7.12
C VAL A 73 2.64 4.34 -7.28
N THR A 74 1.46 4.45 -6.67
CA THR A 74 0.70 5.69 -6.68
C THR A 74 1.37 6.79 -5.86
N TYR A 75 2.14 6.40 -4.83
CA TYR A 75 2.80 7.35 -3.94
C TYR A 75 4.17 7.82 -4.44
N TYR A 76 4.99 6.91 -4.99
CA TYR A 76 6.35 7.21 -5.41
C TYR A 76 6.48 7.55 -6.90
N ASP A 77 5.61 6.98 -7.74
CA ASP A 77 5.74 7.06 -9.20
C ASP A 77 4.61 7.88 -9.86
N ASP A 78 3.71 8.47 -9.07
CA ASP A 78 2.47 9.14 -9.52
C ASP A 78 1.64 8.26 -10.48
N ALA A 79 1.74 6.94 -10.33
CA ALA A 79 1.10 5.96 -11.19
C ALA A 79 -0.44 6.00 -11.05
N PRO A 80 -1.19 5.63 -12.10
CA PRO A 80 -2.64 5.50 -12.00
C PRO A 80 -3.05 4.33 -11.08
N LEU A 81 -4.27 4.38 -10.54
CA LEU A 81 -4.83 3.32 -9.68
C LEU A 81 -4.91 1.94 -10.39
N ALA A 82 -4.89 1.94 -11.73
CA ALA A 82 -4.78 0.72 -12.53
C ALA A 82 -3.50 -0.09 -12.25
N ASP A 83 -2.42 0.57 -11.82
CA ASP A 83 -1.15 -0.08 -11.51
C ASP A 83 -1.18 -0.72 -10.11
N VAL A 84 -1.97 -0.17 -9.19
CA VAL A 84 -2.29 -0.82 -7.91
C VAL A 84 -3.04 -2.13 -8.16
N ALA A 85 -4.05 -2.11 -9.02
CA ALA A 85 -4.78 -3.32 -9.42
C ALA A 85 -3.84 -4.34 -10.09
N ALA A 86 -2.90 -3.89 -10.94
CA ALA A 86 -1.92 -4.78 -11.56
C ALA A 86 -1.01 -5.47 -10.52
N LYS A 87 -0.58 -4.75 -9.48
CA LYS A 87 0.18 -5.33 -8.36
C LYS A 87 -0.62 -6.34 -7.56
N LEU A 88 -1.91 -6.08 -7.34
CA LEU A 88 -2.81 -6.97 -6.63
C LEU A 88 -3.18 -8.23 -7.43
N GLU A 89 -3.16 -8.16 -8.77
CA GLU A 89 -3.40 -9.31 -9.66
C GLU A 89 -2.19 -10.26 -9.75
N ALA A 90 -1.00 -9.73 -9.49
CA ALA A 90 0.27 -10.45 -9.52
C ALA A 90 0.97 -10.47 -8.13
N PRO A 91 0.31 -10.97 -7.06
CA PRO A 91 0.96 -11.08 -5.77
C PRO A 91 2.05 -12.14 -5.81
N ILE A 92 2.95 -12.10 -4.83
CA ILE A 92 3.96 -13.13 -4.64
C ILE A 92 3.25 -14.45 -4.30
N ASP A 93 3.42 -15.47 -5.14
CA ASP A 93 3.01 -16.84 -4.83
C ASP A 93 4.07 -17.47 -3.91
N LEU A 94 3.72 -17.60 -2.63
CA LEU A 94 4.59 -18.18 -1.62
C LEU A 94 4.87 -19.66 -1.92
N ALA A 95 3.93 -20.38 -2.55
CA ALA A 95 4.14 -21.78 -2.93
C ALA A 95 5.25 -21.92 -3.96
N ALA A 96 5.25 -21.05 -4.97
CA ALA A 96 6.23 -21.07 -6.04
C ALA A 96 7.63 -20.65 -5.59
N ARG A 97 7.72 -19.77 -4.58
CA ARG A 97 8.98 -19.09 -4.24
C ARG A 97 9.63 -19.55 -2.94
N TYR A 98 8.84 -19.96 -1.96
CA TYR A 98 9.32 -20.16 -0.59
C TYR A 98 8.83 -21.47 0.07
N LYS A 99 7.58 -21.89 -0.20
CA LYS A 99 6.87 -22.92 0.57
C LYS A 99 6.06 -23.86 -0.33
N PRO A 100 6.69 -24.73 -1.13
CA PRO A 100 6.03 -25.55 -2.15
C PRO A 100 4.93 -26.48 -1.62
N GLU A 101 4.90 -26.73 -0.31
CA GLU A 101 3.88 -27.51 0.40
C GLU A 101 2.57 -26.74 0.65
N VAL A 102 2.59 -25.40 0.60
CA VAL A 102 1.37 -24.63 0.88
C VAL A 102 0.32 -24.85 -0.21
N ARG A 103 -0.93 -25.03 0.22
CA ARG A 103 -2.09 -25.30 -0.65
C ARG A 103 -3.24 -24.32 -0.43
N GLY A 104 -3.11 -23.43 0.54
CA GLY A 104 -4.08 -22.38 0.79
C GLY A 104 -4.28 -21.44 -0.39
N GLU A 105 -5.29 -20.60 -0.29
CA GLU A 105 -5.68 -19.65 -1.33
C GLU A 105 -5.82 -18.23 -0.79
N ALA A 106 -5.56 -17.99 0.50
CA ALA A 106 -5.68 -16.68 1.09
C ALA A 106 -4.57 -15.72 0.60
N LEU A 107 -4.94 -14.46 0.47
CA LEU A 107 -4.07 -13.33 0.15
C LEU A 107 -3.84 -12.48 1.40
N VAL A 108 -2.58 -12.13 1.65
CA VAL A 108 -2.18 -11.13 2.63
C VAL A 108 -1.71 -9.88 1.90
N ILE A 109 -2.33 -8.74 2.21
CA ILE A 109 -1.92 -7.42 1.71
C ILE A 109 -1.33 -6.65 2.89
N LYS A 110 -0.07 -6.22 2.76
CA LYS A 110 0.54 -5.29 3.71
C LYS A 110 0.62 -3.92 3.08
N GLU A 111 0.21 -2.88 3.82
CA GLU A 111 0.22 -1.50 3.31
C GLU A 111 0.62 -0.47 4.38
N MET A 112 1.12 0.69 3.95
CA MET A 112 1.28 1.87 4.81
C MET A 112 0.17 2.90 4.57
N PRO A 113 -0.39 3.49 5.66
CA PRO A 113 -1.54 4.37 5.53
C PRO A 113 -1.26 5.62 4.69
N TYR A 114 -0.03 6.15 4.72
CA TYR A 114 0.33 7.34 3.94
C TYR A 114 0.47 7.07 2.43
N GLN A 115 0.80 5.82 2.03
CA GLN A 115 0.87 5.44 0.61
C GLN A 115 -0.54 5.34 0.01
N VAL A 116 -1.48 4.80 0.80
CA VAL A 116 -2.88 4.67 0.42
C VAL A 116 -3.63 6.02 0.41
N GLY A 117 -3.38 6.88 1.39
CA GLY A 117 -4.00 8.21 1.51
C GLY A 117 -5.52 8.17 1.42
N ALA A 118 -6.09 9.02 0.55
CA ALA A 118 -7.53 9.17 0.36
C ALA A 118 -8.21 7.94 -0.29
N ARG A 119 -7.45 6.92 -0.70
CA ARG A 119 -7.97 5.70 -1.33
C ARG A 119 -8.11 4.54 -0.34
N ILE A 120 -8.09 4.83 0.96
CA ILE A 120 -8.12 3.79 2.01
C ILE A 120 -9.36 2.90 1.92
N ASP A 121 -10.51 3.46 1.56
CA ASP A 121 -11.75 2.70 1.40
C ASP A 121 -11.59 1.57 0.37
N ALA A 122 -10.92 1.83 -0.76
CA ALA A 122 -10.67 0.81 -1.78
C ALA A 122 -9.80 -0.35 -1.28
N LEU A 123 -8.89 -0.10 -0.32
CA LEU A 123 -8.11 -1.16 0.32
C LEU A 123 -8.94 -1.90 1.38
N LEU A 124 -9.75 -1.18 2.16
CA LEU A 124 -10.58 -1.77 3.21
C LEU A 124 -11.68 -2.66 2.62
N ASP A 125 -12.27 -2.25 1.49
CA ASP A 125 -13.30 -3.00 0.77
C ASP A 125 -12.80 -4.35 0.22
N LEU A 126 -11.49 -4.52 0.06
CA LEU A 126 -10.90 -5.81 -0.32
C LEU A 126 -10.83 -6.80 0.84
N ALA A 127 -10.85 -6.34 2.09
CA ALA A 127 -10.64 -7.22 3.24
C ALA A 127 -11.87 -8.11 3.48
N THR A 128 -11.67 -9.43 3.45
CA THR A 128 -12.73 -10.39 3.84
C THR A 128 -12.54 -10.93 5.26
N ARG A 129 -11.43 -10.55 5.90
CA ARG A 129 -11.10 -10.79 7.32
C ARG A 129 -10.94 -9.44 8.04
N PRO A 130 -10.98 -9.39 9.39
CA PRO A 130 -10.73 -8.16 10.13
C PRO A 130 -9.41 -7.50 9.74
N VAL A 131 -9.46 -6.19 9.46
CA VAL A 131 -8.28 -5.39 9.11
C VAL A 131 -7.39 -5.25 10.34
N ILE A 132 -6.09 -5.50 10.17
CA ILE A 132 -5.11 -5.47 11.25
C ILE A 132 -4.37 -4.15 11.21
N PHE A 133 -4.56 -3.33 12.25
CA PHE A 133 -3.77 -2.12 12.47
C PHE A 133 -2.59 -2.40 13.38
N LEU A 134 -1.38 -2.35 12.84
CA LEU A 134 -0.17 -2.54 13.63
C LEU A 134 0.39 -1.20 14.08
N MET A 135 0.43 -0.99 15.39
CA MET A 135 0.95 0.22 16.00
C MET A 135 2.20 -0.08 16.85
N ARG A 136 3.06 0.94 16.97
CA ARG A 136 4.27 0.93 17.80
C ARG A 136 4.43 2.30 18.42
N ASP A 137 5.12 2.37 19.56
CA ASP A 137 5.55 3.65 20.14
C ASP A 137 6.16 4.55 19.04
N PRO A 138 5.58 5.73 18.79
CA PRO A 138 5.99 6.59 17.68
C PRO A 138 7.45 7.02 17.80
N ARG A 139 7.99 7.17 19.02
CA ARG A 139 9.39 7.52 19.27
C ARG A 139 10.32 6.43 18.73
N LEU A 140 9.96 5.17 18.93
CA LEU A 140 10.73 4.03 18.45
C LEU A 140 10.64 3.86 16.92
N SER A 141 9.46 4.11 16.34
CA SER A 141 9.27 4.09 14.89
C SER A 141 10.09 5.19 14.20
N ILE A 142 10.02 6.42 14.72
CA ILE A 142 10.81 7.56 14.23
C ILE A 142 12.30 7.29 14.38
N ALA A 143 12.77 6.87 15.56
CA ALA A 143 14.18 6.56 15.79
C ALA A 143 14.69 5.45 14.86
N SER A 144 13.89 4.39 14.64
CA SER A 144 14.24 3.33 13.69
C SER A 144 14.32 3.84 12.26
N ARG A 145 13.42 4.74 11.88
CA ARG A 145 13.39 5.33 10.55
C ARG A 145 14.60 6.24 10.31
N ILE A 146 14.97 7.04 11.32
CA ILE A 146 16.13 7.96 11.25
C ILE A 146 17.39 7.13 11.04
N ARG A 147 17.55 6.07 11.83
CA ARG A 147 18.68 5.17 11.72
C ARG A 147 18.79 4.56 10.32
N LYS A 148 17.67 4.10 9.74
CA LYS A 148 17.69 3.51 8.38
C LYS A 148 18.07 4.51 7.29
N LYS A 149 17.62 5.77 7.40
CA LYS A 149 18.07 6.83 6.48
C LYS A 149 19.56 7.08 6.58
N ILE A 150 20.09 7.20 7.81
CA ILE A 150 21.52 7.39 8.05
C ILE A 150 22.33 6.21 7.50
N GLU A 151 21.89 4.97 7.75
CA GLU A 151 22.50 3.76 7.18
C GLU A 151 22.52 3.76 5.65
N GLY A 152 21.49 4.34 5.02
CA GLY A 152 21.39 4.53 3.56
C GLY A 152 22.11 5.76 3.01
N GLY A 153 22.79 6.56 3.85
CA GLY A 153 23.45 7.80 3.42
C GLY A 153 22.51 8.99 3.19
N GLU A 154 21.25 8.90 3.61
CA GLU A 154 20.25 9.96 3.48
C GLU A 154 20.21 10.91 4.70
N ARG A 155 19.65 12.11 4.49
CA ARG A 155 19.36 13.04 5.58
C ARG A 155 18.23 12.51 6.48
N PRO A 156 18.28 12.72 7.81
CA PRO A 156 17.29 12.22 8.77
C PRO A 156 15.98 13.04 8.80
N GLN A 157 15.62 13.66 7.67
CA GLN A 157 14.45 14.52 7.51
C GLN A 157 13.34 13.76 6.77
N TYR A 158 12.09 14.07 7.09
CA TYR A 158 10.91 13.45 6.48
C TYR A 158 10.06 14.50 5.76
N PRO A 159 9.47 14.15 4.61
CA PRO A 159 8.34 14.90 4.08
C PRO A 159 7.27 15.06 5.15
N PHE A 160 6.74 16.27 5.28
CA PHE A 160 5.76 16.60 6.32
C PHE A 160 4.51 15.70 6.23
N ILE A 161 4.12 15.29 5.02
CA ILE A 161 2.96 14.40 4.79
C ILE A 161 3.10 13.05 5.49
N GLU A 162 4.31 12.50 5.57
CA GLU A 162 4.57 11.18 6.17
C GLU A 162 4.55 11.21 7.71
N SER A 163 4.54 12.41 8.29
CA SER A 163 4.44 12.60 9.73
C SER A 163 3.00 12.56 10.24
N GLY A 164 2.01 12.67 9.35
CA GLY A 164 0.59 12.77 9.70
C GLY A 164 0.18 14.12 10.31
N TRP A 165 1.12 14.97 10.73
CA TRP A 165 0.81 16.27 11.37
C TRP A 165 -0.03 17.19 10.50
N ARG A 166 0.23 17.24 9.19
CA ARG A 166 -0.58 18.03 8.24
C ARG A 166 -2.06 17.66 8.24
N LEU A 167 -2.38 16.39 8.47
CA LEU A 167 -3.77 15.90 8.48
C LEU A 167 -4.48 16.23 9.79
N LEU A 168 -3.73 16.47 10.87
CA LEU A 168 -4.27 16.96 12.14
C LEU A 168 -4.52 18.47 12.11
N GLU A 169 -3.69 19.23 11.40
CA GLU A 169 -3.90 20.68 11.22
C GLU A 169 -5.12 21.02 10.34
N ALA A 170 -5.59 20.07 9.53
CA ALA A 170 -6.71 20.23 8.60
C ALA A 170 -8.08 19.80 9.16
N GLN A 171 -8.14 19.40 10.44
CA GLN A 171 -9.36 19.00 11.16
C GLN A 171 -9.80 20.12 12.12
#